data_AF-A0A539DRZ0-F1
#
_entry.id   AF-A0A539DRZ0-F1
#
_cell.length_a   1.000
_cell.length_b   1.000
_cell.length_c   1.000
_cell.angle_alpha   90.00
_cell.angle_beta   90.00
_cell.angle_gamma   90.00
#
_symmetry.space_group_name_H-M   'P 1'
#
loop_
_entity.id
_entity.type
_entity.pdbx_description
1 polymer ?
#
loop_
_entity_poly.entity_id
_entity_poly.type
_entity_poly.pdbx_seq_one_letter_code
_entity_poly.pdbx_strand_id
1 'polypeptide(L)'
;MICSLGLDPGLRTGVKVVVVDATGKLVDQAVIYPHAPKNEWERSLQLLGSLAKKHQVELISIGNGTASRETDKLAKELIKRSPELHLTPVVVSEAGASVYSASAFAAREFPSLDVTLRGAVSIARRLQDPLAELVKIDPKAIGVGQYQHDVNQTRLARKLDAIVEDCVNAVGVDVNTASIPLLTRVAGFSETVAANVVALREERGAFKNRKQLLDVPRLGPKAFEQAAGFLKVMQGDNPLDASSVHPEAYPVVERIIKKTARPITQLIGDRAFLATLNASDFADDKFGALTVHDILRELEKPGRDPRPEFRAATFKEGVEKVADLQVGMLLEGVVTNVANFGAFVDVGVHQDGLVH
;
A
#
# COMPACT_ATOMS: atom_id res chain seq x y z
N MET A 1 7.26 6.83 9.52
CA MET A 1 6.55 5.54 9.55
C MET A 1 5.61 5.59 10.74
N ILE A 2 4.34 5.25 10.56
CA ILE A 2 3.25 5.71 11.43
C ILE A 2 2.53 4.52 12.09
N CYS A 3 2.33 4.58 13.41
CA CYS A 3 1.57 3.59 14.18
C CYS A 3 0.06 3.77 13.94
N SER A 4 -0.65 2.66 13.70
CA SER A 4 -2.06 2.69 13.29
C SER A 4 -2.93 1.80 14.19
N LEU A 5 -4.08 2.32 14.60
CA LEU A 5 -5.14 1.57 15.28
C LEU A 5 -6.20 1.17 14.26
N GLY A 6 -6.34 -0.13 14.01
CA GLY A 6 -7.32 -0.69 13.09
C GLY A 6 -8.63 -1.02 13.80
N LEU A 7 -9.73 -0.55 13.23
CA LEU A 7 -11.10 -0.80 13.65
C LEU A 7 -11.84 -1.52 12.53
N ASP A 8 -12.19 -2.77 12.76
CA ASP A 8 -13.10 -3.55 11.91
C ASP A 8 -14.50 -3.49 12.54
N PRO A 9 -15.40 -2.64 11.99
CA PRO A 9 -16.70 -2.36 12.59
C PRO A 9 -17.60 -3.59 12.74
N GLY A 10 -18.54 -3.50 13.68
CA GLY A 10 -19.51 -4.55 13.90
C GLY A 10 -20.50 -4.18 15.00
N LEU A 11 -21.73 -4.68 14.86
CA LEU A 11 -22.79 -4.50 15.85
C LEU A 11 -22.73 -5.61 16.91
N ARG A 12 -23.44 -6.72 16.66
CA ARG A 12 -23.59 -7.85 17.61
C ARG A 12 -22.26 -8.50 18.00
N THR A 13 -21.32 -8.63 17.07
CA THR A 13 -20.00 -9.23 17.30
C THR A 13 -18.98 -8.25 17.88
N GLY A 14 -19.35 -6.98 18.07
CA GLY A 14 -18.45 -5.92 18.47
C GLY A 14 -17.55 -5.42 17.32
N VAL A 15 -16.81 -4.37 17.62
CA VAL A 15 -15.75 -3.80 16.78
C VAL A 15 -14.45 -4.48 17.17
N LYS A 16 -13.75 -5.06 16.21
CA LYS A 16 -12.45 -5.71 16.43
C LYS A 16 -11.38 -4.64 16.33
N VAL A 17 -10.51 -4.58 17.34
CA VAL A 17 -9.51 -3.54 17.50
C VAL A 17 -8.14 -4.18 17.44
N VAL A 18 -7.25 -3.61 16.65
CA VAL A 18 -5.84 -3.99 16.61
C VAL A 18 -4.96 -2.76 16.62
N VAL A 19 -3.75 -2.90 17.11
CA VAL A 19 -2.71 -1.89 16.98
C VAL A 19 -1.56 -2.49 16.19
N VAL A 20 -1.20 -1.84 15.09
CA VAL A 20 0.00 -2.16 14.32
C VAL A 20 1.02 -1.05 14.47
N ASP A 21 2.25 -1.40 14.75
CA ASP A 21 3.33 -0.42 14.83
C ASP A 21 3.71 0.13 13.45
N ALA A 22 4.68 1.04 13.43
CA ALA A 22 5.21 1.68 12.23
C ALA A 22 5.75 0.69 11.16
N THR A 23 6.06 -0.56 11.54
CA THR A 23 6.52 -1.62 10.63
C THR A 23 5.37 -2.53 10.15
N GLY A 24 4.15 -2.29 10.64
CA GLY A 24 2.98 -3.13 10.39
C GLY A 24 2.93 -4.37 11.29
N LYS A 25 3.77 -4.48 12.31
CA LYS A 25 3.71 -5.59 13.27
C LYS A 25 2.54 -5.40 14.22
N LEU A 26 1.75 -6.45 14.44
CA LEU A 26 0.69 -6.47 15.45
C LEU A 26 1.30 -6.38 16.85
N VAL A 27 0.93 -5.36 17.62
CA VAL A 27 1.45 -5.11 18.98
C VAL A 27 0.38 -5.16 20.07
N ASP A 28 -0.90 -5.04 19.70
CA ASP A 28 -2.01 -5.18 20.65
C ASP A 28 -3.32 -5.49 19.93
N GLN A 29 -4.30 -5.98 20.70
CA GLN A 29 -5.61 -6.35 20.20
C GLN A 29 -6.69 -6.27 21.27
N ALA A 30 -7.92 -6.00 20.85
CA ALA A 30 -9.10 -6.05 21.71
C ALA A 30 -10.38 -6.28 20.90
N VAL A 31 -11.48 -6.53 21.60
CA VAL A 31 -12.83 -6.46 21.02
C VAL A 31 -13.65 -5.56 21.93
N ILE A 32 -14.23 -4.51 21.34
CA ILE A 32 -15.09 -3.54 22.05
C ILE A 32 -16.53 -3.67 21.56
N TYR A 33 -17.48 -3.23 22.38
CA TYR A 33 -18.91 -3.32 22.07
C TYR A 33 -19.61 -1.95 22.21
N PRO A 34 -19.15 -0.91 21.48
CA PRO A 34 -19.69 0.45 21.59
C PRO A 34 -21.15 0.55 21.13
N HIS A 35 -21.57 -0.34 20.23
CA HIS A 35 -22.85 -0.29 19.53
C HIS A 35 -23.86 -1.28 20.11
N ALA A 36 -25.09 -1.25 19.57
CA ALA A 36 -26.12 -2.21 19.92
C ALA A 36 -25.64 -3.66 19.63
N PRO A 37 -25.97 -4.64 20.50
CA PRO A 37 -26.91 -4.53 21.63
C PRO A 37 -26.29 -4.11 22.97
N LYS A 38 -24.95 -4.07 23.12
CA LYS A 38 -24.33 -3.83 24.43
C LYS A 38 -24.20 -2.35 24.79
N ASN A 39 -24.06 -1.47 23.79
CA ASN A 39 -23.99 -0.02 23.96
C ASN A 39 -22.91 0.44 24.97
N GLU A 40 -21.75 -0.22 25.01
CA GLU A 40 -20.63 0.07 25.92
C GLU A 40 -19.77 1.23 25.39
N TRP A 41 -20.39 2.37 25.06
CA TRP A 41 -19.73 3.51 24.39
C TRP A 41 -18.54 4.08 25.19
N GLU A 42 -18.78 4.46 26.45
CA GLU A 42 -17.76 5.08 27.31
C GLU A 42 -16.58 4.14 27.61
N ARG A 43 -16.87 2.86 27.87
CA ARG A 43 -15.84 1.84 28.09
C ARG A 43 -14.98 1.66 26.83
N SER A 44 -15.60 1.69 25.66
CA SER A 44 -14.90 1.58 24.38
C SER A 44 -13.97 2.77 24.16
N LEU A 45 -14.43 4.00 24.41
CA LEU A 45 -13.59 5.21 24.32
C LEU A 45 -12.38 5.15 25.26
N GLN A 46 -12.59 4.72 26.50
CA GLN A 46 -11.50 4.56 27.47
C GLN A 46 -10.44 3.56 26.99
N LEU A 47 -10.88 2.39 26.50
CA LEU A 47 -9.96 1.37 25.98
C LEU A 47 -9.19 1.88 24.76
N LEU A 48 -9.89 2.48 23.78
CA LEU A 48 -9.26 3.03 22.58
C LEU A 48 -8.24 4.12 22.93
N GLY A 49 -8.59 5.05 23.83
CA GLY A 49 -7.68 6.10 24.28
C GLY A 49 -6.45 5.53 24.99
N SER A 50 -6.62 4.50 25.83
CA SER A 50 -5.49 3.83 26.49
C SER A 50 -4.56 3.12 25.51
N LEU A 51 -5.09 2.42 24.50
CA LEU A 51 -4.31 1.77 23.45
C LEU A 51 -3.58 2.79 22.59
N ALA A 52 -4.27 3.84 22.17
CA ALA A 52 -3.70 4.92 21.37
C ALA A 52 -2.53 5.60 22.10
N LYS A 53 -2.71 5.92 23.39
CA LYS A 53 -1.65 6.50 24.22
C LYS A 53 -0.49 5.55 24.47
N LYS A 54 -0.77 4.28 24.79
CA LYS A 54 0.25 3.25 25.08
C LYS A 54 1.20 3.05 23.91
N HIS A 55 0.67 3.03 22.69
CA HIS A 55 1.42 2.69 21.49
C HIS A 55 1.75 3.89 20.59
N GLN A 56 1.45 5.11 21.05
CA GLN A 56 1.70 6.35 20.31
C GLN A 56 1.08 6.29 18.90
N VAL A 57 -0.19 5.89 18.85
CA VAL A 57 -0.95 5.83 17.60
C VAL A 57 -1.11 7.24 17.04
N GLU A 58 -0.97 7.40 15.73
CA GLU A 58 -1.26 8.66 15.03
C GLU A 58 -2.47 8.50 14.08
N LEU A 59 -2.71 7.29 13.56
CA LEU A 59 -3.79 7.01 12.61
C LEU A 59 -4.81 6.03 13.17
N ILE A 60 -6.09 6.28 12.89
CA ILE A 60 -7.18 5.34 13.13
C ILE A 60 -7.71 4.88 11.77
N SER A 61 -7.51 3.61 11.43
CA SER A 61 -8.05 3.00 10.22
C SER A 61 -9.39 2.35 10.52
N ILE A 62 -10.45 2.73 9.79
CA ILE A 62 -11.82 2.27 10.02
C ILE A 62 -12.33 1.56 8.77
N GLY A 63 -12.66 0.27 8.88
CA GLY A 63 -13.28 -0.48 7.78
C GLY A 63 -14.61 0.17 7.35
N ASN A 64 -14.88 0.20 6.04
CA ASN A 64 -16.08 0.82 5.49
C ASN A 64 -17.33 -0.08 5.46
N GLY A 65 -17.34 -1.18 6.23
CA GLY A 65 -18.47 -2.11 6.29
C GLY A 65 -19.59 -1.72 7.24
N THR A 66 -20.22 -2.75 7.81
CA THR A 66 -21.39 -2.61 8.68
C THR A 66 -21.03 -1.89 9.98
N ALA A 67 -21.79 -0.85 10.31
CA ALA A 67 -21.56 0.02 11.47
C ALA A 67 -20.28 0.90 11.40
N SER A 68 -19.77 1.12 10.18
CA SER A 68 -18.60 1.98 9.95
C SER A 68 -18.83 3.42 10.38
N ARG A 69 -20.03 3.99 10.18
CA ARG A 69 -20.35 5.35 10.61
C ARG A 69 -20.41 5.52 12.12
N GLU A 70 -21.05 4.59 12.81
CA GLU A 70 -21.12 4.61 14.27
C GLU A 70 -19.71 4.47 14.85
N THR A 71 -18.84 3.72 14.19
CA THR A 71 -17.43 3.57 14.55
C THR A 71 -16.59 4.81 14.21
N ASP A 72 -16.86 5.48 13.09
CA ASP A 72 -16.26 6.78 12.75
C ASP A 72 -16.67 7.86 13.74
N LYS A 73 -17.95 7.89 14.15
CA LYS A 73 -18.43 8.76 15.22
C LYS A 73 -17.71 8.49 16.55
N LEU A 74 -17.47 7.22 16.88
CA LEU A 74 -16.70 6.83 18.07
C LEU A 74 -15.25 7.36 17.98
N ALA A 75 -14.60 7.22 16.83
CA ALA A 75 -13.24 7.71 16.61
C ALA A 75 -13.17 9.25 16.69
N LYS A 76 -14.12 9.96 16.08
CA LYS A 76 -14.24 11.43 16.16
C LYS A 76 -14.46 11.91 17.60
N GLU A 77 -15.28 11.20 18.38
CA GLU A 77 -15.48 11.51 19.80
C GLU A 77 -14.20 11.29 20.62
N LEU A 78 -13.47 10.20 20.35
CA LEU A 78 -12.16 9.96 20.98
C LEU A 78 -11.18 11.11 20.70
N ILE A 79 -11.09 11.56 19.45
CA ILE A 79 -10.23 12.68 19.05
C ILE A 79 -10.61 13.96 19.79
N LYS A 80 -11.91 14.27 19.89
CA LYS A 80 -12.41 15.44 20.63
C LYS A 80 -12.04 15.40 22.12
N ARG A 81 -12.04 14.20 22.73
CA ARG A 81 -11.73 14.00 24.16
C ARG A 81 -10.24 13.92 24.47
N SER A 82 -9.43 13.55 23.49
CA SER A 82 -7.98 13.37 23.63
C SER A 82 -7.21 14.10 22.52
N PRO A 83 -7.34 15.44 22.41
CA PRO A 83 -6.68 16.22 21.36
C PRO A 83 -5.15 16.13 21.41
N GLU A 84 -4.58 15.82 22.59
CA GLU A 84 -3.14 15.63 22.80
C GLU A 84 -2.55 14.41 22.08
N LEU A 85 -3.40 13.47 21.63
CA LEU A 85 -2.96 12.28 20.89
C LEU A 85 -2.82 12.55 19.39
N HIS A 86 -3.28 13.69 18.88
CA HIS A 86 -3.18 14.09 17.47
C HIS A 86 -3.65 13.00 16.47
N LEU A 87 -4.68 12.25 16.86
CA LEU A 87 -5.20 11.13 16.08
C LEU A 87 -5.91 11.61 14.81
N THR A 88 -5.64 10.95 13.68
CA THR A 88 -6.32 11.19 12.41
C THR A 88 -7.12 9.96 11.98
N PRO A 89 -8.47 10.05 11.89
CA PRO A 89 -9.30 8.94 11.47
C PRO A 89 -9.37 8.89 9.95
N VAL A 90 -9.31 7.67 9.40
CA VAL A 90 -9.42 7.41 7.96
C VAL A 90 -10.30 6.19 7.76
N VAL A 91 -11.35 6.37 6.96
CA VAL A 91 -12.16 5.25 6.48
C VAL A 91 -11.42 4.57 5.33
N VAL A 92 -11.26 3.25 5.41
CA VAL A 92 -10.60 2.43 4.39
C VAL A 92 -11.54 1.34 3.91
N SER A 93 -11.34 0.90 2.67
CA SER A 93 -12.03 -0.28 2.17
C SER A 93 -11.72 -1.51 3.02
N GLU A 94 -12.74 -2.27 3.40
CA GLU A 94 -12.58 -3.62 3.97
C GLU A 94 -12.69 -4.72 2.91
N ALA A 95 -12.79 -4.34 1.64
CA ALA A 95 -13.02 -5.29 0.56
C ALA A 95 -11.85 -6.27 0.46
N GLY A 96 -12.17 -7.57 0.50
CA GLY A 96 -11.22 -8.67 0.58
C GLY A 96 -10.70 -9.01 1.98
N ALA A 97 -10.93 -8.18 3.02
CA ALA A 97 -10.37 -8.41 4.36
C ALA A 97 -10.90 -9.72 5.00
N SER A 98 -12.17 -10.06 4.76
CA SER A 98 -12.75 -11.33 5.19
C SER A 98 -12.09 -12.52 4.49
N VAL A 99 -11.83 -12.44 3.19
CA VAL A 99 -11.14 -13.48 2.41
C VAL A 99 -9.69 -13.63 2.86
N TYR A 100 -8.99 -12.52 3.10
CA TYR A 100 -7.66 -12.53 3.70
C TYR A 100 -7.67 -13.24 5.06
N SER A 101 -8.59 -12.86 5.96
CA SER A 101 -8.63 -13.38 7.33
C SER A 101 -8.74 -14.91 7.41
N ALA A 102 -9.50 -15.50 6.48
CA ALA A 102 -9.72 -16.94 6.35
C ALA A 102 -8.65 -17.66 5.50
N SER A 103 -7.70 -16.92 4.91
CA SER A 103 -6.69 -17.50 4.03
C SER A 103 -5.63 -18.30 4.78
N ALA A 104 -5.05 -19.30 4.12
CA ALA A 104 -3.89 -20.03 4.63
C ALA A 104 -2.68 -19.11 4.87
N PHE A 105 -2.55 -18.03 4.09
CA PHE A 105 -1.49 -17.05 4.28
C PHE A 105 -1.66 -16.32 5.63
N ALA A 106 -2.83 -15.76 5.90
CA ALA A 106 -3.09 -15.07 7.17
C ALA A 106 -3.01 -16.02 8.38
N ALA A 107 -3.40 -17.29 8.21
CA ALA A 107 -3.25 -18.31 9.25
C ALA A 107 -1.77 -18.60 9.58
N ARG A 108 -0.87 -18.55 8.60
CA ARG A 108 0.59 -18.66 8.84
C ARG A 108 1.17 -17.38 9.45
N GLU A 109 0.70 -16.23 9.01
CA GLU A 109 1.15 -14.93 9.52
C GLU A 109 0.72 -14.72 10.98
N PHE A 110 -0.48 -15.17 11.35
CA PHE A 110 -1.04 -15.03 12.69
C PHE A 110 -1.67 -16.34 13.21
N PRO A 111 -0.87 -17.35 13.58
CA PRO A 111 -1.37 -18.67 13.96
C PRO A 111 -2.25 -18.66 15.21
N SER A 112 -1.93 -17.80 16.18
CA SER A 112 -2.63 -17.67 17.47
C SER A 112 -3.74 -16.62 17.47
N LEU A 113 -3.92 -15.89 16.37
CA LEU A 113 -4.91 -14.82 16.26
C LEU A 113 -6.24 -15.38 15.78
N ASP A 114 -7.33 -14.98 16.44
CA ASP A 114 -8.68 -15.32 16.00
C ASP A 114 -8.94 -14.79 14.58
N VAL A 115 -9.74 -15.53 13.81
CA VAL A 115 -10.04 -15.19 12.42
C VAL A 115 -10.65 -13.79 12.29
N THR A 116 -11.48 -13.36 13.23
CA THR A 116 -12.16 -12.05 13.19
C THR A 116 -11.20 -10.89 13.43
N LEU A 117 -10.09 -11.10 14.14
CA LEU A 117 -9.09 -10.07 14.41
C LEU A 117 -8.09 -9.92 13.25
N ARG A 118 -7.88 -10.97 12.45
CA ARG A 118 -7.02 -10.91 11.25
C ARG A 118 -7.54 -9.90 10.23
N GLY A 119 -8.87 -9.78 10.09
CA GLY A 119 -9.49 -8.76 9.23
C GLY A 119 -9.13 -7.34 9.66
N ALA A 120 -9.18 -7.06 10.96
CA ALA A 120 -8.79 -5.78 11.53
C ALA A 120 -7.30 -5.47 11.30
N VAL A 121 -6.41 -6.47 11.34
CA VAL A 121 -4.98 -6.29 10.99
C VAL A 121 -4.83 -5.84 9.54
N SER A 122 -5.60 -6.42 8.63
CA SER A 122 -5.57 -6.03 7.21
C SER A 122 -6.04 -4.60 7.02
N ILE A 123 -7.13 -4.20 7.68
CA ILE A 123 -7.64 -2.82 7.69
C ILE A 123 -6.58 -1.83 8.20
N ALA A 124 -5.87 -2.16 9.28
CA ALA A 124 -4.83 -1.29 9.84
C ALA A 124 -3.65 -1.10 8.87
N ARG A 125 -3.17 -2.19 8.27
CA ARG A 125 -2.01 -2.17 7.35
C ARG A 125 -2.32 -1.57 6.00
N ARG A 126 -3.56 -1.69 5.52
CA ARG A 126 -4.00 -1.10 4.24
C ARG A 126 -3.88 0.42 4.26
N LEU A 127 -4.03 1.05 5.42
CA LEU A 127 -3.79 2.50 5.56
C LEU A 127 -2.30 2.85 5.48
N GLN A 128 -1.42 1.99 6.00
CA GLN A 128 0.03 2.20 5.97
C GLN A 128 0.59 2.04 4.55
N ASP A 129 0.20 0.96 3.86
CA ASP A 129 0.50 0.76 2.44
C ASP A 129 -0.61 -0.11 1.79
N PRO A 130 -1.52 0.50 1.00
CA PRO A 130 -2.60 -0.24 0.36
C PRO A 130 -2.11 -1.32 -0.60
N LEU A 131 -1.01 -1.07 -1.32
CA LEU A 131 -0.49 -1.99 -2.32
C LEU A 131 0.10 -3.22 -1.64
N ALA A 132 0.95 -3.01 -0.63
CA ALA A 132 1.62 -4.10 0.09
C ALA A 132 0.65 -5.01 0.85
N GLU A 133 -0.51 -4.49 1.27
CA GLU A 133 -1.55 -5.28 1.92
C GLU A 133 -2.47 -5.98 0.91
N LEU A 134 -2.89 -5.29 -0.16
CA LEU A 134 -3.85 -5.86 -1.12
C LEU A 134 -3.32 -7.01 -1.95
N VAL A 135 -2.01 -7.02 -2.23
CA VAL A 135 -1.37 -8.12 -2.97
C VAL A 135 -1.43 -9.47 -2.24
N LYS A 136 -1.75 -9.47 -0.94
CA LYS A 136 -1.92 -10.68 -0.12
C LYS A 136 -3.26 -11.39 -0.36
N ILE A 137 -4.18 -10.76 -1.09
CA ILE A 137 -5.53 -11.23 -1.35
C ILE A 137 -5.60 -11.73 -2.80
N ASP A 138 -6.41 -12.77 -3.08
CA ASP A 138 -6.76 -13.11 -4.46
C ASP A 138 -7.38 -11.85 -5.11
N PRO A 139 -6.85 -11.34 -6.24
CA PRO A 139 -7.36 -10.12 -6.86
C PRO A 139 -8.86 -10.16 -7.15
N LYS A 140 -9.44 -11.34 -7.46
CA LYS A 140 -10.89 -11.50 -7.66
C LYS A 140 -11.70 -11.29 -6.39
N ALA A 141 -11.10 -11.53 -5.23
CA ALA A 141 -11.75 -11.41 -3.93
C ALA A 141 -11.75 -9.97 -3.38
N ILE A 142 -11.03 -9.04 -4.02
CA ILE A 142 -11.01 -7.63 -3.63
C ILE A 142 -12.38 -6.96 -3.90
N GLY A 143 -13.24 -7.54 -4.76
CA GLY A 143 -14.60 -7.03 -4.93
C GLY A 143 -14.67 -5.75 -5.75
N VAL A 144 -14.26 -5.82 -7.02
CA VAL A 144 -14.10 -4.64 -7.90
C VAL A 144 -15.36 -4.29 -8.70
N GLY A 145 -16.47 -4.99 -8.51
CA GLY A 145 -17.70 -4.69 -9.23
C GLY A 145 -18.90 -5.54 -8.79
N GLN A 146 -20.09 -4.98 -8.98
CA GLN A 146 -21.36 -5.56 -8.51
C GLN A 146 -21.65 -6.96 -9.05
N TYR A 147 -21.37 -7.19 -10.34
CA TYR A 147 -21.64 -8.46 -11.04
C TYR A 147 -20.36 -9.24 -11.34
N GLN A 148 -19.31 -9.08 -10.53
CA GLN A 148 -18.02 -9.74 -10.77
C GLN A 148 -18.12 -11.28 -10.79
N HIS A 149 -19.15 -11.85 -10.17
CA HIS A 149 -19.37 -13.30 -10.13
C HIS A 149 -20.06 -13.82 -11.40
N ASP A 150 -20.71 -12.94 -12.17
CA ASP A 150 -21.49 -13.30 -13.36
C ASP A 150 -20.65 -13.25 -14.65
N VAL A 151 -19.40 -12.78 -14.56
CA VAL A 151 -18.47 -12.72 -15.71
C VAL A 151 -17.61 -13.99 -15.80
N ASN A 152 -16.92 -14.14 -16.93
CA ASN A 152 -15.97 -15.24 -17.12
C ASN A 152 -14.79 -15.14 -16.11
N GLN A 153 -14.79 -16.04 -15.14
CA GLN A 153 -13.86 -16.01 -14.00
C GLN A 153 -12.39 -16.19 -14.40
N THR A 154 -12.10 -16.98 -15.43
CA THR A 154 -10.72 -17.17 -15.93
C THR A 154 -10.18 -15.90 -16.58
N ARG A 155 -11.00 -15.23 -17.40
CA ARG A 155 -10.63 -13.96 -18.02
C ARG A 155 -10.50 -12.85 -16.99
N LEU A 156 -11.39 -12.81 -15.98
CA LEU A 156 -11.32 -11.87 -14.88
C LEU A 156 -10.01 -12.04 -14.09
N ALA A 157 -9.70 -13.27 -13.65
CA ALA A 157 -8.47 -13.57 -12.92
C ALA A 157 -7.23 -13.06 -13.67
N ARG A 158 -7.09 -13.47 -14.94
CA ARG A 158 -5.94 -13.08 -15.77
C ARG A 158 -5.81 -11.57 -15.93
N LYS A 159 -6.94 -10.85 -16.04
CA LYS A 159 -6.92 -9.39 -16.17
C LYS A 159 -6.56 -8.70 -14.86
N LEU A 160 -7.11 -9.15 -13.74
CA LEU A 160 -6.78 -8.58 -12.43
C LEU A 160 -5.33 -8.89 -12.04
N ASP A 161 -4.83 -10.09 -12.32
CA ASP A 161 -3.43 -10.44 -12.09
C ASP A 161 -2.48 -9.54 -12.88
N ALA A 162 -2.78 -9.26 -14.15
CA ALA A 162 -1.99 -8.34 -14.97
C ALA A 162 -1.99 -6.92 -14.41
N ILE A 163 -3.14 -6.41 -13.96
CA ILE A 163 -3.21 -5.07 -13.33
C ILE A 163 -2.41 -5.02 -12.02
N VAL A 164 -2.46 -6.10 -11.21
CA VAL A 164 -1.66 -6.17 -9.99
C VAL A 164 -0.17 -6.18 -10.30
N GLU A 165 0.26 -6.93 -11.31
CA GLU A 165 1.65 -6.92 -11.81
C GLU A 165 2.05 -5.51 -12.27
N ASP A 166 1.25 -4.85 -13.11
CA ASP A 166 1.53 -3.50 -13.60
C ASP A 166 1.67 -2.51 -12.43
N CYS A 167 0.76 -2.53 -11.45
CA CYS A 167 0.80 -1.66 -10.28
C CYS A 167 2.04 -1.89 -9.41
N VAL A 168 2.39 -3.15 -9.14
CA VAL A 168 3.57 -3.49 -8.31
C VAL A 168 4.86 -3.06 -8.98
N ASN A 169 5.01 -3.34 -10.28
CA ASN A 169 6.22 -2.99 -11.01
C ASN A 169 6.32 -1.47 -11.27
N ALA A 170 5.21 -0.76 -11.43
CA ALA A 170 5.22 0.70 -11.54
C ALA A 170 5.69 1.39 -10.25
N VAL A 171 5.28 0.90 -9.08
CA VAL A 171 5.74 1.43 -7.78
C VAL A 171 7.16 0.97 -7.46
N GLY A 172 7.52 -0.25 -7.85
CA GLY A 172 8.74 -0.92 -7.45
C GLY A 172 8.69 -1.41 -6.00
N VAL A 173 9.60 -2.31 -5.67
CA VAL A 173 9.54 -3.09 -4.42
C VAL A 173 10.88 -3.03 -3.71
N ASP A 174 10.89 -2.57 -2.45
CA ASP A 174 12.09 -2.70 -1.61
C ASP A 174 12.31 -4.16 -1.21
N VAL A 175 13.38 -4.75 -1.73
CA VAL A 175 13.66 -6.18 -1.59
C VAL A 175 13.96 -6.59 -0.15
N ASN A 176 14.36 -5.65 0.70
CA ASN A 176 14.71 -5.92 2.10
C ASN A 176 13.50 -5.94 3.03
N THR A 177 12.38 -5.32 2.63
CA THR A 177 11.18 -5.18 3.47
C THR A 177 9.96 -5.89 2.89
N ALA A 178 9.93 -6.13 1.58
CA ALA A 178 8.78 -6.71 0.89
C ALA A 178 8.42 -8.11 1.39
N SER A 179 7.11 -8.41 1.40
CA SER A 179 6.58 -9.74 1.72
C SER A 179 6.68 -10.70 0.53
N ILE A 180 6.56 -12.01 0.78
CA ILE A 180 6.53 -13.02 -0.29
C ILE A 180 5.40 -12.72 -1.31
N PRO A 181 4.15 -12.40 -0.91
CA PRO A 181 3.11 -12.05 -1.88
C PRO A 181 3.47 -10.84 -2.75
N LEU A 182 4.09 -9.80 -2.18
CA LEU A 182 4.50 -8.63 -2.96
C LEU A 182 5.61 -8.96 -3.95
N LEU A 183 6.66 -9.67 -3.50
CA LEU A 183 7.75 -10.12 -4.37
C LEU A 183 7.29 -11.05 -5.49
N THR A 184 6.25 -11.86 -5.24
CA THR A 184 5.68 -12.76 -6.26
C THR A 184 5.04 -12.00 -7.43
N ARG A 185 4.71 -10.72 -7.25
CA ARG A 185 4.14 -9.85 -8.29
C ARG A 185 5.21 -9.06 -9.07
N VAL A 186 6.48 -9.20 -8.71
CA VAL A 186 7.59 -8.60 -9.47
C VAL A 186 7.82 -9.37 -10.77
N ALA A 187 8.03 -8.64 -11.86
CA ALA A 187 8.30 -9.24 -13.16
C ALA A 187 9.48 -10.23 -13.09
N GLY A 188 9.28 -11.45 -13.61
CA GLY A 188 10.29 -12.51 -13.60
C GLY A 188 10.41 -13.28 -12.28
N PHE A 189 9.64 -12.96 -11.25
CA PHE A 189 9.61 -13.72 -10.00
C PHE A 189 8.50 -14.79 -10.02
N SER A 190 8.75 -15.87 -9.27
CA SER A 190 7.75 -16.87 -8.91
C SER A 190 7.64 -16.92 -7.39
N GLU A 191 6.60 -17.56 -6.86
CA GLU A 191 6.44 -17.75 -5.40
C GLU A 191 7.69 -18.41 -4.78
N THR A 192 8.30 -19.38 -5.48
CA THR A 192 9.55 -20.02 -5.02
C THR A 192 10.72 -19.04 -4.94
N VAL A 193 10.89 -18.20 -5.97
CA VAL A 193 11.98 -17.20 -5.99
C VAL A 193 11.74 -16.15 -4.89
N ALA A 194 10.50 -15.67 -4.74
CA ALA A 194 10.13 -14.74 -3.69
C ALA A 194 10.41 -15.29 -2.28
N ALA A 195 10.06 -16.56 -2.02
CA ALA A 195 10.38 -17.23 -0.76
C ALA A 195 11.90 -17.35 -0.54
N ASN A 196 12.67 -17.67 -1.58
CA ASN A 196 14.13 -17.76 -1.50
C ASN A 196 14.79 -16.41 -1.22
N VAL A 197 14.26 -15.31 -1.77
CA VAL A 197 14.73 -13.94 -1.45
C VAL A 197 14.55 -13.65 0.04
N VAL A 198 13.36 -13.93 0.59
CA VAL A 198 13.08 -13.71 2.01
C VAL A 198 13.96 -14.59 2.90
N ALA A 199 14.09 -15.88 2.58
CA ALA A 199 14.94 -16.80 3.34
C ALA A 199 16.42 -16.34 3.33
N LEU A 200 16.93 -15.89 2.18
CA LEU A 200 18.31 -15.46 2.07
C LEU A 200 18.60 -14.18 2.88
N ARG A 201 17.69 -13.20 2.91
CA ARG A 201 17.86 -12.00 3.74
C ARG A 201 17.68 -12.27 5.24
N GLU A 202 16.90 -13.28 5.62
CA GLU A 202 16.80 -13.73 7.00
C GLU A 202 18.08 -14.46 7.47
N GLU A 203 18.71 -15.23 6.59
CA GLU A 203 19.96 -15.94 6.86
C GLU A 203 21.18 -15.00 6.90
N ARG A 204 21.31 -14.11 5.90
CA ARG A 204 22.53 -13.32 5.67
C ARG A 204 22.41 -11.84 6.03
N GLY A 205 21.21 -11.40 6.44
CA GLY A 205 20.88 -10.00 6.61
C GLY A 205 20.48 -9.31 5.30
N ALA A 206 20.22 -8.01 5.39
CA ALA A 206 19.74 -7.21 4.26
C ALA A 206 20.71 -7.21 3.06
N PHE A 207 20.13 -7.24 1.85
CA PHE A 207 20.85 -7.01 0.61
C PHE A 207 21.39 -5.57 0.60
N LYS A 208 22.68 -5.41 0.30
CA LYS A 208 23.37 -4.12 0.20
C LYS A 208 23.41 -3.58 -1.22
N ASN A 209 23.21 -4.43 -2.21
CA ASN A 209 23.14 -4.04 -3.62
C ASN A 209 22.40 -5.10 -4.45
N ARG A 210 21.92 -4.72 -5.63
CA ARG A 210 21.16 -5.62 -6.53
C ARG A 210 21.98 -6.83 -6.99
N LYS A 211 23.30 -6.73 -7.08
CA LYS A 211 24.15 -7.84 -7.56
C LYS A 211 24.07 -9.05 -6.63
N GLN A 212 23.88 -8.84 -5.33
CA GLN A 212 23.69 -9.93 -4.35
C GLN A 212 22.43 -10.76 -4.60
N LEU A 213 21.46 -10.25 -5.37
CA LEU A 213 20.28 -11.05 -5.74
C LEU A 213 20.65 -12.22 -6.66
N LEU A 214 21.79 -12.16 -7.37
CA LEU A 214 22.29 -13.29 -8.16
C LEU A 214 22.67 -14.50 -7.30
N ASP A 215 22.85 -14.32 -5.99
CA ASP A 215 23.09 -15.41 -5.04
C ASP A 215 21.79 -16.10 -4.61
N VAL A 216 20.62 -15.58 -4.99
CA VAL A 216 19.32 -16.15 -4.63
C VAL A 216 19.11 -17.47 -5.39
N PRO A 217 18.84 -18.58 -4.67
CA PRO A 217 18.59 -19.86 -5.32
C PRO A 217 17.44 -19.77 -6.33
N ARG A 218 17.66 -20.35 -7.52
CA ARG A 218 16.71 -20.37 -8.65
C ARG A 218 16.41 -19.00 -9.29
N LEU A 219 17.08 -17.92 -8.90
CA LEU A 219 17.06 -16.67 -9.66
C LEU A 219 18.15 -16.70 -10.74
N GLY A 220 17.77 -17.13 -11.94
CA GLY A 220 18.69 -17.15 -13.08
C GLY A 220 18.99 -15.76 -13.65
N PRO A 221 20.07 -15.59 -14.45
CA PRO A 221 20.45 -14.29 -15.02
C PRO A 221 19.33 -13.61 -15.81
N LYS A 222 18.50 -14.38 -16.53
CA LYS A 222 17.36 -13.82 -17.29
C LYS A 222 16.25 -13.33 -16.37
N ALA A 223 15.94 -14.07 -15.31
CA ALA A 223 14.94 -13.65 -14.32
C ALA A 223 15.42 -12.41 -13.56
N PHE A 224 16.71 -12.34 -13.22
CA PHE A 224 17.33 -11.13 -12.65
C PHE A 224 17.22 -9.95 -13.61
N GLU A 225 17.53 -10.12 -14.90
CA GLU A 225 17.38 -9.05 -15.91
C GLU A 225 15.93 -8.56 -16.04
N GLN A 226 14.93 -9.43 -15.88
CA GLN A 226 13.52 -8.98 -15.89
C GLN A 226 13.13 -8.24 -14.61
N ALA A 227 13.71 -8.60 -13.46
CA ALA A 227 13.27 -8.11 -12.15
C ALA A 227 14.06 -6.90 -11.65
N ALA A 228 15.34 -6.78 -12.01
CA ALA A 228 16.28 -5.92 -11.30
C ALA A 228 15.92 -4.43 -11.34
N GLY A 229 15.25 -3.96 -12.40
CA GLY A 229 14.77 -2.57 -12.50
C GLY A 229 13.63 -2.23 -11.53
N PHE A 230 12.87 -3.25 -11.10
CA PHE A 230 11.71 -3.08 -10.22
C PHE A 230 12.03 -3.31 -8.75
N LEU A 231 13.16 -3.98 -8.46
CA LEU A 231 13.62 -4.24 -7.10
C LEU A 231 14.51 -3.09 -6.62
N LYS A 232 14.17 -2.48 -5.50
CA LYS A 232 14.92 -1.38 -4.89
C LYS A 232 15.73 -1.90 -3.70
N VAL A 233 16.94 -1.39 -3.52
CA VAL A 233 17.76 -1.58 -2.32
C VAL A 233 17.95 -0.21 -1.68
N MET A 234 17.15 0.07 -0.66
CA MET A 234 17.22 1.33 0.06
C MET A 234 18.49 1.37 0.94
N GLN A 235 19.20 2.49 0.92
CA GLN A 235 20.42 2.70 1.73
C GLN A 235 21.53 1.66 1.48
N GLY A 236 21.63 1.15 0.25
CA GLY A 236 22.69 0.23 -0.17
C GLY A 236 24.03 0.89 -0.49
N ASP A 237 25.01 0.07 -0.90
CA ASP A 237 26.36 0.52 -1.28
C ASP A 237 26.35 1.34 -2.59
N ASN A 238 25.37 1.07 -3.47
CA ASN A 238 25.21 1.77 -4.74
C ASN A 238 23.93 2.63 -4.73
N PRO A 239 24.05 3.97 -4.81
CA PRO A 239 22.90 4.88 -4.82
C PRO A 239 21.88 4.60 -5.95
N LEU A 240 22.32 4.03 -7.08
CA LEU A 240 21.43 3.70 -8.20
C LEU A 240 20.46 2.56 -7.89
N ASP A 241 20.77 1.71 -6.92
CA ASP A 241 19.92 0.57 -6.57
C ASP A 241 18.63 1.01 -5.86
N ALA A 242 18.54 2.27 -5.38
CA ALA A 242 17.32 2.88 -4.87
C ALA A 242 16.43 3.49 -5.98
N SER A 243 16.89 3.45 -7.23
CA SER A 243 16.22 4.04 -8.40
C SER A 243 15.65 2.99 -9.34
N SER A 244 14.84 3.39 -10.31
CA SER A 244 14.36 2.52 -11.40
C SER A 244 15.38 2.36 -12.55
N VAL A 245 16.59 2.93 -12.43
CA VAL A 245 17.66 2.72 -13.42
C VAL A 245 18.06 1.24 -13.40
N HIS A 246 17.89 0.55 -14.53
CA HIS A 246 18.24 -0.85 -14.64
C HIS A 246 19.77 -1.07 -14.54
N PRO A 247 20.28 -2.13 -13.86
CA PRO A 247 21.72 -2.39 -13.75
C PRO A 247 22.47 -2.47 -15.08
N GLU A 248 21.79 -2.87 -16.16
CA GLU A 248 22.41 -2.89 -17.49
C GLU A 248 22.81 -1.51 -18.01
N ALA A 249 22.16 -0.45 -17.51
CA ALA A 249 22.35 0.93 -17.91
C ALA A 249 23.28 1.69 -16.95
N TYR A 250 23.84 1.05 -15.91
CA TYR A 250 24.84 1.68 -15.03
C TYR A 250 26.05 2.24 -15.78
N PRO A 251 26.56 1.61 -16.85
CA PRO A 251 27.61 2.21 -17.68
C PRO A 251 27.23 3.56 -18.30
N VAL A 252 25.94 3.81 -18.58
CA VAL A 252 25.46 5.11 -19.06
C VAL A 252 25.66 6.17 -17.99
N VAL A 253 25.29 5.87 -16.74
CA VAL A 253 25.47 6.79 -15.61
C VAL A 253 26.95 7.04 -15.33
N GLU A 254 27.80 6.02 -15.45
CA GLU A 254 29.25 6.18 -15.33
C GLU A 254 29.83 7.13 -16.39
N ARG A 255 29.31 7.12 -17.64
CA ARG A 255 29.69 8.10 -18.67
C ARG A 255 29.24 9.51 -18.30
N ILE A 256 28.04 9.66 -17.74
CA ILE A 256 27.54 10.95 -17.24
C ILE A 256 28.47 11.51 -16.16
N ILE A 257 28.82 10.68 -15.17
CA ILE A 257 29.76 11.03 -14.09
C ILE A 257 31.11 11.48 -14.66
N LYS A 258 31.67 10.70 -15.60
CA LYS A 258 32.96 11.03 -16.23
C LYS A 258 32.93 12.33 -17.03
N LYS A 259 31.89 12.55 -17.85
CA LYS A 259 31.78 13.76 -18.69
C LYS A 259 31.54 15.02 -17.86
N THR A 260 30.77 14.90 -16.78
CA THR A 260 30.43 16.03 -15.91
C THR A 260 31.47 16.28 -14.82
N ALA A 261 32.38 15.33 -14.58
CA ALA A 261 33.34 15.33 -13.48
C ALA A 261 32.68 15.51 -12.09
N ARG A 262 31.43 15.05 -11.93
CA ARG A 262 30.67 15.12 -10.68
C ARG A 262 30.35 13.72 -10.16
N PRO A 263 30.57 13.44 -8.86
CA PRO A 263 30.19 12.17 -8.28
C PRO A 263 28.66 11.99 -8.28
N ILE A 264 28.20 10.74 -8.30
CA ILE A 264 26.77 10.40 -8.36
C ILE A 264 25.94 11.05 -7.24
N THR A 265 26.52 11.19 -6.05
CA THR A 265 25.88 11.81 -4.88
C THR A 265 25.59 13.30 -5.07
N GLN A 266 26.30 13.98 -5.97
CA GLN A 266 26.03 15.38 -6.33
C GLN A 266 25.10 15.51 -7.53
N LEU A 267 24.90 14.45 -8.31
CA LEU A 267 23.99 14.44 -9.46
C LEU A 267 22.55 14.13 -9.02
N ILE A 268 22.40 13.17 -8.10
CA ILE A 268 21.09 12.79 -7.56
C ILE A 268 20.42 14.00 -6.90
N GLY A 269 19.21 14.33 -7.35
CA GLY A 269 18.43 15.45 -6.82
C GLY A 269 18.78 16.83 -7.42
N ASP A 270 19.86 16.96 -8.18
CA ASP A 270 20.24 18.24 -8.81
C ASP A 270 19.49 18.47 -10.12
N ARG A 271 18.20 18.76 -9.97
CA ARG A 271 17.27 18.99 -11.10
C ARG A 271 17.76 20.09 -12.04
N ALA A 272 18.31 21.17 -11.49
CA ALA A 272 18.76 22.31 -12.28
C ALA A 272 19.89 21.91 -13.22
N PHE A 273 20.88 21.16 -12.71
CA PHE A 273 21.99 20.69 -13.52
C PHE A 273 21.58 19.58 -14.50
N LEU A 274 20.81 18.58 -14.05
CA LEU A 274 20.37 17.46 -14.90
C LEU A 274 19.59 17.95 -16.12
N ALA A 275 18.77 19.00 -15.96
CA ALA A 275 18.03 19.63 -17.05
C ALA A 275 18.93 20.31 -18.11
N THR A 276 20.19 20.61 -17.80
CA THR A 276 21.15 21.18 -18.76
C THR A 276 21.80 20.12 -19.65
N LEU A 277 21.72 18.85 -19.27
CA LEU A 277 22.37 17.76 -19.98
C LEU A 277 21.54 17.37 -21.21
N ASN A 278 22.21 17.21 -22.35
CA ASN A 278 21.57 16.65 -23.55
C ASN A 278 21.64 15.12 -23.50
N ALA A 279 20.49 14.44 -23.52
CA ALA A 279 20.42 12.98 -23.47
C ALA A 279 21.15 12.31 -24.65
N SER A 280 21.15 12.93 -25.83
CA SER A 280 21.82 12.39 -27.03
C SER A 280 23.33 12.27 -26.85
N ASP A 281 23.93 13.04 -25.96
CA ASP A 281 25.37 13.02 -25.70
C ASP A 281 25.84 11.73 -24.99
N PHE A 282 24.92 10.98 -24.38
CA PHE A 282 25.22 9.77 -23.61
C PHE A 282 24.57 8.52 -24.20
N ALA A 283 23.91 8.65 -25.36
CA ALA A 283 23.32 7.54 -26.07
C ALA A 283 24.40 6.69 -26.78
N ASP A 284 24.09 5.43 -27.01
CA ASP A 284 24.90 4.50 -27.82
C ASP A 284 24.00 3.50 -28.57
N ASP A 285 24.62 2.52 -29.23
CA ASP A 285 23.93 1.49 -30.02
C ASP A 285 22.97 0.62 -29.18
N LYS A 286 23.21 0.53 -27.85
CA LYS A 286 22.38 -0.26 -26.93
C LYS A 286 21.32 0.61 -26.24
N PHE A 287 21.67 1.83 -25.86
CA PHE A 287 20.82 2.76 -25.10
C PHE A 287 20.60 4.05 -25.89
N GLY A 288 19.42 4.17 -26.51
CA GLY A 288 19.04 5.37 -27.25
C GLY A 288 18.76 6.58 -26.35
N ALA A 289 18.58 7.75 -26.97
CA ALA A 289 18.37 9.01 -26.27
C ALA A 289 17.13 9.02 -25.35
N LEU A 290 16.07 8.27 -25.69
CA LEU A 290 14.88 8.14 -24.84
C LEU A 290 15.22 7.44 -23.51
N THR A 291 15.97 6.34 -23.55
CA THR A 291 16.41 5.63 -22.35
C THR A 291 17.32 6.50 -21.49
N VAL A 292 18.25 7.24 -22.11
CA VAL A 292 19.09 8.19 -21.38
C VAL A 292 18.25 9.29 -20.73
N HIS A 293 17.24 9.79 -21.44
CA HIS A 293 16.35 10.81 -20.90
C HIS A 293 15.58 10.30 -19.66
N ASP A 294 15.10 9.06 -19.69
CA ASP A 294 14.46 8.43 -18.52
C ASP A 294 15.45 8.27 -17.36
N ILE A 295 16.70 7.89 -17.63
CA ILE A 295 17.77 7.83 -16.61
C ILE A 295 18.00 9.22 -15.99
N LEU A 296 18.04 10.29 -16.78
CA LEU A 296 18.21 11.65 -16.25
C LEU A 296 17.04 12.04 -15.35
N ARG A 297 15.79 11.78 -15.75
CA ARG A 297 14.61 12.01 -14.91
C ARG A 297 14.66 11.21 -13.61
N GLU A 298 15.12 9.96 -13.69
CA GLU A 298 15.24 9.09 -12.54
C GLU A 298 16.30 9.59 -11.56
N LEU A 299 17.40 10.17 -12.05
CA LEU A 299 18.40 10.84 -11.20
C LEU A 299 17.87 12.11 -10.53
N GLU A 300 16.89 12.81 -11.11
CA GLU A 300 16.26 13.98 -10.47
C GLU A 300 15.51 13.57 -9.18
N LYS A 301 14.82 12.44 -9.20
CA LYS A 301 14.07 11.91 -8.06
C LYS A 301 14.09 10.38 -8.06
N PRO A 302 15.16 9.75 -7.53
CA PRO A 302 15.30 8.30 -7.54
C PRO A 302 14.15 7.59 -6.86
N GLY A 303 13.66 6.54 -7.51
CA GLY A 303 12.65 5.64 -6.99
C GLY A 303 11.31 6.34 -6.76
N ARG A 304 11.04 7.44 -7.49
CA ARG A 304 9.82 8.25 -7.35
C ARG A 304 8.59 7.35 -7.30
N ASP A 305 7.86 7.45 -6.19
CA ASP A 305 6.58 6.80 -6.05
C ASP A 305 5.57 7.41 -7.05
N PRO A 306 4.97 6.60 -7.95
CA PRO A 306 3.95 7.09 -8.88
C PRO A 306 2.60 7.33 -8.21
N ARG A 307 2.40 6.85 -6.96
CA ARG A 307 1.15 7.02 -6.21
C ARG A 307 0.97 8.50 -5.82
N PRO A 308 -0.28 8.99 -5.79
CA PRO A 308 -0.56 10.35 -5.30
C PRO A 308 -0.20 10.47 -3.82
N GLU A 309 0.06 11.70 -3.37
CA GLU A 309 0.18 11.98 -1.95
C GLU A 309 -1.15 11.65 -1.25
N PHE A 310 -1.06 10.96 -0.11
CA PHE A 310 -2.23 10.58 0.66
C PHE A 310 -2.96 11.83 1.20
N ARG A 311 -4.28 11.88 0.97
CA ARG A 311 -5.18 12.87 1.57
C ARG A 311 -6.41 12.14 2.12
N ALA A 312 -6.65 12.28 3.42
CA ALA A 312 -7.84 11.70 4.04
C ALA A 312 -9.09 12.44 3.53
N ALA A 313 -10.09 11.67 3.09
CA ALA A 313 -11.36 12.23 2.66
C ALA A 313 -12.19 12.68 3.88
N THR A 314 -12.78 13.87 3.82
CA THR A 314 -13.58 14.44 4.92
C THR A 314 -15.07 14.40 4.58
N PHE A 315 -15.81 13.41 5.09
CA PHE A 315 -17.25 13.37 4.91
C PHE A 315 -17.97 14.45 5.73
N LYS A 316 -19.02 15.04 5.14
CA LYS A 316 -19.81 16.10 5.76
C LYS A 316 -20.64 15.54 6.92
N GLU A 317 -20.52 16.15 8.10
CA GLU A 317 -21.30 15.78 9.29
C GLU A 317 -22.80 15.99 9.06
N GLY A 318 -23.62 15.02 9.50
CA GLY A 318 -25.09 15.06 9.36
C GLY A 318 -25.65 14.57 8.02
N VAL A 319 -24.80 14.08 7.10
CA VAL A 319 -25.23 13.43 5.85
C VAL A 319 -24.87 11.95 5.93
N GLU A 320 -25.85 11.12 6.29
CA GLU A 320 -25.63 9.70 6.54
C GLU A 320 -26.51 8.84 5.63
N LYS A 321 -27.80 9.07 5.50
CA LYS A 321 -28.65 8.28 4.59
C LYS A 321 -28.91 9.07 3.32
N VAL A 322 -29.34 8.36 2.26
CA VAL A 322 -29.81 8.98 1.02
C VAL A 322 -30.88 10.04 1.31
N ALA A 323 -31.70 9.85 2.35
CA ALA A 323 -32.71 10.81 2.79
C ALA A 323 -32.16 12.12 3.38
N ASP A 324 -30.88 12.18 3.75
CA ASP A 324 -30.23 13.41 4.25
C ASP A 324 -29.67 14.25 3.09
N LEU A 325 -29.60 13.69 1.88
CA LEU A 325 -29.12 14.40 0.70
C LEU A 325 -30.15 15.41 0.20
N GLN A 326 -29.67 16.60 -0.16
CA GLN A 326 -30.46 17.62 -0.82
C GLN A 326 -29.80 18.00 -2.14
N VAL A 327 -30.64 18.25 -3.15
CA VAL A 327 -30.18 18.72 -4.47
C VAL A 327 -29.39 20.02 -4.29
N GLY A 328 -28.19 20.08 -4.85
CA GLY A 328 -27.28 21.23 -4.75
C GLY A 328 -26.26 21.15 -3.60
N MET A 329 -26.27 20.10 -2.78
CA MET A 329 -25.21 19.89 -1.78
C MET A 329 -23.85 19.66 -2.44
N LEU A 330 -22.84 20.40 -1.97
CA LEU A 330 -21.44 20.11 -2.23
C LEU A 330 -20.93 19.16 -1.14
N LEU A 331 -20.47 17.99 -1.57
CA LEU A 331 -19.94 16.94 -0.70
C LEU A 331 -18.57 16.51 -1.22
N GLU A 332 -17.70 16.17 -0.29
CA GLU A 332 -16.48 15.44 -0.60
C GLU A 332 -16.83 13.95 -0.65
N GLY A 333 -16.37 13.28 -1.71
CA GLY A 333 -16.66 11.86 -1.94
C GLY A 333 -15.44 11.14 -2.47
N VAL A 334 -15.39 9.83 -2.26
CA VAL A 334 -14.32 8.97 -2.69
C VAL A 334 -14.78 8.18 -3.91
N VAL A 335 -14.01 8.22 -4.99
CA VAL A 335 -14.29 7.38 -6.17
C VAL A 335 -14.09 5.91 -5.77
N THR A 336 -15.15 5.12 -5.85
CA THR A 336 -15.15 3.70 -5.53
C THR A 336 -14.88 2.84 -6.76
N ASN A 337 -15.34 3.28 -7.93
CA ASN A 337 -15.17 2.56 -9.19
C ASN A 337 -15.18 3.52 -10.39
N VAL A 338 -14.44 3.19 -11.45
CA VAL A 338 -14.41 3.94 -12.72
C VAL A 338 -14.85 3.02 -13.84
N ALA A 339 -15.84 3.45 -14.61
CA ALA A 339 -16.37 2.74 -15.77
C ALA A 339 -16.25 3.61 -17.03
N ASN A 340 -16.44 2.99 -18.20
CA ASN A 340 -16.38 3.70 -19.49
C ASN A 340 -17.48 4.78 -19.65
N PHE A 341 -18.48 4.79 -18.76
CA PHE A 341 -19.66 5.64 -18.80
C PHE A 341 -19.80 6.56 -17.57
N GLY A 342 -18.76 6.65 -16.74
CA GLY A 342 -18.76 7.49 -15.55
C GLY A 342 -17.93 6.91 -14.40
N ALA A 343 -17.98 7.59 -13.26
CA ALA A 343 -17.37 7.15 -12.00
C ALA A 343 -18.43 7.00 -10.92
N PHE A 344 -18.30 5.93 -10.14
CA PHE A 344 -19.10 5.71 -8.93
C PHE A 344 -18.38 6.38 -7.75
N VAL A 345 -19.12 7.17 -6.98
CA VAL A 345 -18.60 7.97 -5.87
C VAL A 345 -19.39 7.67 -4.62
N ASP A 346 -18.67 7.26 -3.57
CA ASP A 346 -19.23 7.17 -2.22
C ASP A 346 -19.10 8.53 -1.54
N VAL A 347 -20.25 9.13 -1.21
CA VAL A 347 -20.35 10.36 -0.41
C VAL A 347 -20.66 10.06 1.06
N GLY A 348 -20.47 8.81 1.47
CA GLY A 348 -20.71 8.33 2.81
C GLY A 348 -22.17 7.97 3.07
N VAL A 349 -22.97 7.64 2.04
CA VAL A 349 -24.42 7.32 2.15
C VAL A 349 -24.81 5.85 1.98
N HIS A 350 -23.82 4.93 1.91
CA HIS A 350 -24.00 3.48 1.66
C HIS A 350 -24.63 3.14 0.31
N GLN A 351 -24.66 4.12 -0.60
CA GLN A 351 -25.10 3.96 -1.96
C GLN A 351 -24.22 4.86 -2.83
N ASP A 352 -23.47 4.25 -3.73
CA ASP A 352 -22.63 5.01 -4.65
C ASP A 352 -23.51 5.84 -5.59
N GLY A 353 -23.13 7.10 -5.76
CA GLY A 353 -23.66 7.98 -6.80
C GLY A 353 -22.89 7.81 -8.10
N LEU A 354 -23.59 7.86 -9.24
CA LEU A 354 -22.94 7.86 -10.55
C LEU A 354 -22.69 9.30 -11.00
N VAL A 355 -21.42 9.63 -11.23
CA VAL A 355 -20.98 10.81 -11.98
C VAL A 355 -20.77 10.38 -13.42
N HIS A 356 -21.64 10.83 -14.33
CA HIS A 356 -21.61 10.48 -15.76
C HIS A 356 -20.35 10.92 -16.49
#